data_AF-A0A3N5Q987-F1
#
_entry.id   AF-A0A3N5Q987-F1
#
_cell.length_a   1.000
_cell.length_b   1.000
_cell.length_c   1.000
_cell.angle_alpha   90.00
_cell.angle_beta   90.00
_cell.angle_gamma   90.00
#
_symmetry.space_group_name_H-M   'P 1'
#
loop_
_entity.id
_entity.type
_entity.pdbx_description
1 polymer ?
#
loop_
_entity_poly.entity_id
_entity_poly.type
_entity_poly.pdbx_seq_one_letter_code
_entity_poly.pdbx_strand_id
1 'polypeptide(L)'
;MKKLITILFLGMFLCQPAMADSVYLRDGRKLEGKVTKSGDNVIIETSGGKETVSAADVIYIAPDAGDTPTSGSAGAVTPSVDGPTAVGVDQVTRPETMVFQFMRKLTTAIPGDESLALRKQLETWRAAVHDRKRKVGSNWLAPKDFISRRAAYDENNKELQDVIKKIKPAVAGTPRDMGPAWLKMRQTAMLWNDPVIRNFLMAITDYQSGNYQQSYTLFRQLHADEPAFAAFAQGEAVALCELGDGLKALTPAMEFIKMRPDAPEALALLRRAIQKTSGAEAKNPLFLAAKELSEKYGELPASTSTQNKMPNWLMPGKWTFKDETLPMPPVDRYTVRQAVAVAVTGDTLLVDSAALVDATEIMVRIDKNTVVPAVVRKLSTTTKTGPMPALTLLTVPGYVFAPATRDEFAELNDKDATISSLGIFEEMGSRIRQTSDTLQVADSQVKVSGKLLPGEGAAPILAEDQLAGFLAGKTDPAADDGGTDQLIPLAQINQMIRLAAKTSSGSGSTKLKRTGGPQTAEGKTFIVYAVSGEKFEDK
;
A
#
# COMPACT_ATOMS: atom_id res chain seq x y z
N MET A 1 -75.77 43.95 3.33
CA MET A 1 -75.17 43.24 4.48
C MET A 1 -74.37 42.04 3.99
N LYS A 2 -73.12 41.87 4.47
CA LYS A 2 -72.22 40.70 4.34
C LYS A 2 -71.63 40.49 2.93
N LYS A 3 -70.34 40.25 2.70
CA LYS A 3 -69.08 40.27 3.46
C LYS A 3 -67.97 40.45 2.41
N LEU A 4 -67.04 41.37 2.61
CA LEU A 4 -65.79 41.47 1.85
C LEU A 4 -64.89 40.31 2.28
N ILE A 5 -64.46 39.44 1.36
CA ILE A 5 -63.42 38.44 1.59
C ILE A 5 -62.18 38.96 0.87
N THR A 6 -61.24 39.51 1.64
CA THR A 6 -59.89 39.85 1.20
C THR A 6 -59.09 38.56 1.13
N ILE A 7 -58.77 38.10 -0.08
CA ILE A 7 -57.85 36.98 -0.33
C ILE A 7 -56.42 37.52 -0.19
N LEU A 8 -55.76 37.15 0.90
CA LEU A 8 -54.34 37.41 1.14
C LEU A 8 -53.53 36.38 0.32
N PHE A 9 -52.94 36.83 -0.79
CA PHE A 9 -52.00 36.05 -1.58
C PHE A 9 -50.66 35.96 -0.82
N LEU A 10 -50.45 34.88 -0.08
CA LEU A 10 -49.17 34.57 0.57
C LEU A 10 -48.23 33.99 -0.50
N GLY A 11 -47.40 34.86 -1.09
CA GLY A 11 -46.34 34.43 -2.00
C GLY A 11 -45.24 33.70 -1.23
N MET A 12 -45.22 32.37 -1.32
CA MET A 12 -44.02 31.58 -0.98
C MET A 12 -42.95 31.88 -2.02
N PHE A 13 -42.03 32.79 -1.68
CA PHE A 13 -40.74 32.86 -2.34
C PHE A 13 -39.97 31.58 -2.01
N LEU A 14 -39.89 30.67 -2.99
CA LEU A 14 -38.89 29.59 -3.02
C LEU A 14 -37.51 30.26 -3.13
N CYS A 15 -36.89 30.58 -1.99
CA CYS A 15 -35.46 30.85 -1.94
C CYS A 15 -34.75 29.56 -2.33
N GLN A 16 -34.28 29.46 -3.57
CA GLN A 16 -33.28 28.46 -3.92
C GLN A 16 -32.06 28.72 -3.02
N PRO A 17 -31.56 27.71 -2.28
CA PRO A 17 -30.34 27.87 -1.51
C PRO A 17 -29.24 28.29 -2.48
N ALA A 18 -28.64 29.46 -2.24
CA ALA A 18 -27.46 29.87 -2.98
C ALA A 18 -26.40 28.79 -2.78
N MET A 19 -25.96 28.17 -3.88
CA MET A 19 -25.04 27.04 -3.86
C MET A 19 -23.71 27.49 -3.25
N ALA A 20 -23.17 26.67 -2.35
CA ALA A 20 -21.99 26.98 -1.56
C ALA A 20 -20.74 26.41 -2.25
N ASP A 21 -19.73 27.24 -2.48
CA ASP A 21 -18.43 26.77 -2.96
C ASP A 21 -17.71 26.02 -1.84
N SER A 22 -16.85 25.06 -2.19
CA SER A 22 -15.97 24.38 -1.24
C SER A 22 -14.56 24.93 -1.32
N VAL A 23 -14.05 25.50 -0.22
CA VAL A 23 -12.66 25.97 -0.10
C VAL A 23 -11.84 24.97 0.70
N TYR A 24 -10.72 24.56 0.11
CA TYR A 24 -9.78 23.59 0.65
C TYR A 24 -8.53 24.32 1.13
N LEU A 25 -8.17 24.16 2.41
CA LEU A 25 -7.05 24.87 3.02
C LEU A 25 -5.83 23.94 3.23
N ARG A 26 -4.63 24.53 3.27
CA ARG A 26 -3.35 23.84 3.54
C ARG A 26 -3.29 23.20 4.92
N ASP A 27 -4.04 23.74 5.88
CA ASP A 27 -4.15 23.19 7.24
C ASP A 27 -5.07 21.95 7.31
N GLY A 28 -5.66 21.52 6.20
CA GLY A 28 -6.53 20.36 6.09
C GLY A 28 -8.00 20.65 6.38
N ARG A 29 -8.39 21.91 6.63
CA ARG A 29 -9.80 22.29 6.78
C ARG A 29 -10.47 22.45 5.42
N LYS A 30 -11.73 22.05 5.37
CA LYS A 30 -12.65 22.31 4.25
C LYS A 30 -13.75 23.25 4.75
N LEU A 31 -13.95 24.36 4.05
CA LEU A 31 -14.97 25.35 4.36
C LEU A 31 -15.99 25.41 3.23
N GLU A 32 -17.28 25.34 3.55
CA GLU A 32 -18.36 25.39 2.57
C GLU A 32 -19.12 26.71 2.73
N GLY A 33 -19.12 27.53 1.69
CA GLY A 33 -19.74 28.85 1.73
C GLY A 33 -19.58 29.64 0.44
N LYS A 34 -20.18 30.83 0.38
CA LYS A 34 -20.00 31.73 -0.77
C LYS A 34 -18.61 32.36 -0.72
N VAL A 35 -17.85 32.23 -1.79
CA VAL A 35 -16.45 32.69 -1.83
C VAL A 35 -16.31 34.03 -2.53
N THR A 36 -15.62 34.98 -1.87
CA THR A 36 -15.23 36.26 -2.46
C THR A 36 -13.72 36.45 -2.30
N LYS A 37 -13.00 36.64 -3.41
CA LYS A 37 -11.56 36.96 -3.38
C LYS A 37 -11.39 38.47 -3.13
N SER A 38 -10.57 38.83 -2.14
CA SER A 38 -10.31 40.21 -1.75
C SER A 38 -8.81 40.41 -1.48
N GLY A 39 -8.05 40.76 -2.52
CA GLY A 39 -6.59 40.89 -2.45
C GLY A 39 -5.91 39.55 -2.12
N ASP A 40 -5.05 39.56 -1.11
CA ASP A 40 -4.35 38.37 -0.61
C ASP A 40 -5.21 37.49 0.30
N ASN A 41 -6.51 37.76 0.39
CA ASN A 41 -7.44 37.01 1.22
C ASN A 41 -8.60 36.42 0.41
N VAL A 42 -9.13 35.30 0.91
CA VAL A 42 -10.35 34.66 0.45
C VAL A 42 -11.36 34.73 1.59
N ILE A 43 -12.49 35.41 1.36
CA ILE A 43 -13.59 35.55 2.32
C ILE A 43 -14.63 34.50 1.98
N ILE A 44 -15.03 33.71 2.97
CA ILE A 44 -15.90 32.55 2.83
C ILE A 44 -17.10 32.78 3.73
N GLU A 45 -18.26 33.03 3.14
CA GLU A 45 -19.52 33.21 3.87
C GLU A 45 -20.17 31.83 4.08
N THR A 46 -19.90 31.23 5.24
CA THR A 46 -20.47 29.94 5.67
C THR A 46 -21.81 30.15 6.39
N SER A 47 -22.54 29.07 6.67
CA SER A 47 -23.74 29.13 7.53
C SER A 47 -23.43 29.61 8.96
N GLY A 48 -22.19 29.44 9.42
CA GLY A 48 -21.71 29.86 10.75
C GLY A 48 -21.17 31.29 10.83
N GLY A 49 -21.09 32.01 9.70
CA GLY A 49 -20.53 33.36 9.61
C GLY A 49 -19.49 33.52 8.51
N LYS A 50 -18.86 34.70 8.45
CA LYS A 50 -17.79 35.00 7.50
C LYS A 50 -16.44 34.57 8.07
N GLU A 51 -15.70 33.77 7.32
CA GLU A 51 -14.33 33.40 7.63
C GLU A 51 -13.40 34.01 6.58
N THR A 52 -12.31 34.64 7.02
CA THR A 52 -11.29 35.21 6.12
C THR A 52 -10.03 34.39 6.25
N VAL A 53 -9.56 33.84 5.14
CA VAL A 53 -8.33 33.05 5.08
C VAL A 53 -7.35 33.66 4.09
N SER A 54 -6.05 33.47 4.30
CA SER A 54 -5.03 33.90 3.35
C SER A 54 -5.16 33.11 2.05
N ALA A 55 -5.03 33.79 0.90
CA ALA A 55 -5.02 33.14 -0.41
C ALA A 55 -3.86 32.15 -0.57
N ALA A 56 -2.75 32.35 0.16
CA ALA A 56 -1.63 31.40 0.19
C ALA A 56 -1.96 30.10 0.94
N ASP A 57 -2.89 30.16 1.88
CA ASP A 57 -3.38 29.00 2.66
C ASP A 57 -4.48 28.25 1.93
N VAL A 58 -5.06 28.81 0.87
CA VAL A 58 -6.07 28.14 0.04
C VAL A 58 -5.35 27.25 -0.98
N ILE A 59 -5.59 25.95 -0.90
CA ILE A 59 -5.16 24.98 -1.93
C ILE A 59 -6.05 25.16 -3.17
N TYR A 60 -7.37 25.10 -2.98
CA TYR A 60 -8.33 25.08 -4.09
C TYR A 60 -9.69 25.62 -3.66
N ILE A 61 -10.39 26.25 -4.60
CA ILE A 61 -11.80 26.63 -4.45
C ILE A 61 -12.56 25.83 -5.52
N ALA A 62 -13.32 24.83 -5.10
CA ALA A 62 -14.22 24.08 -5.96
C ALA A 62 -15.52 24.87 -6.09
N PRO A 63 -15.83 25.45 -7.26
CA PRO A 63 -17.16 25.94 -7.53
C PRO A 63 -18.11 24.74 -7.48
N ASP A 64 -19.29 24.89 -6.89
CA ASP A 64 -20.28 23.81 -6.92
C ASP A 64 -20.72 23.54 -8.37
N ALA A 65 -20.12 22.51 -8.96
CA ALA A 65 -20.52 21.96 -10.24
C ALA A 65 -21.17 20.63 -9.93
N GLY A 66 -22.51 20.58 -10.02
CA GLY A 66 -23.25 19.33 -10.04
C GLY A 66 -22.59 18.36 -11.03
N ASP A 67 -22.23 17.19 -10.52
CA ASP A 67 -21.54 16.08 -11.16
C ASP A 67 -20.03 16.23 -11.47
N THR A 68 -19.29 15.26 -10.91
CA THR A 68 -17.90 14.88 -11.22
C THR A 68 -17.61 14.88 -12.73
N PRO A 69 -16.41 15.27 -13.19
CA PRO A 69 -16.10 15.29 -14.62
C PRO A 69 -16.13 13.88 -15.20
N THR A 70 -16.98 13.67 -16.20
CA THR A 70 -16.88 12.50 -17.08
C THR A 70 -15.63 12.67 -17.95
N SER A 71 -14.64 11.80 -17.76
CA SER A 71 -13.35 11.87 -18.44
C SER A 71 -13.49 11.52 -19.93
N GLY A 72 -13.47 12.54 -20.81
CA GLY A 72 -13.14 12.36 -22.23
C GLY A 72 -11.68 12.73 -22.46
N SER A 73 -10.87 11.80 -22.98
CA SER A 73 -9.53 12.09 -23.48
C SER A 73 -9.36 11.45 -24.86
N ALA A 74 -9.15 12.31 -25.87
CA ALA A 74 -8.62 11.92 -27.16
C ALA A 74 -7.09 12.08 -27.11
N GLY A 75 -6.37 11.04 -27.51
CA GLY A 75 -4.92 10.95 -27.39
C GLY A 75 -4.17 11.93 -28.29
N ALA A 76 -3.23 12.66 -27.70
CA ALA A 76 -2.10 13.26 -28.39
C ALA A 76 -0.84 12.45 -28.07
N VAL A 77 -0.15 12.00 -29.11
CA VAL A 77 1.10 11.24 -29.02
C VAL A 77 2.25 12.22 -28.82
N THR A 78 2.89 12.18 -27.65
CA THR A 78 4.13 12.90 -27.36
C THR A 78 5.37 12.02 -27.61
N PRO A 79 6.53 12.62 -27.97
CA PRO A 79 7.74 11.87 -28.25
C PRO A 79 8.32 11.22 -26.98
N SER A 80 8.81 9.99 -27.15
CA SER A 80 9.34 9.11 -26.12
C SER A 80 10.68 9.61 -25.57
N VAL A 81 10.65 10.20 -24.38
CA VAL A 81 11.73 10.05 -23.39
C VAL A 81 11.43 8.74 -22.65
N ASP A 82 12.44 7.92 -22.32
CA ASP A 82 12.33 6.70 -21.50
C ASP A 82 11.80 6.99 -20.08
N GLY A 83 10.58 7.48 -19.99
CA GLY A 83 9.84 7.76 -18.78
C GLY A 83 8.85 6.62 -18.50
N PRO A 84 8.41 6.48 -17.23
CA PRO A 84 7.41 5.49 -16.86
C PRO A 84 6.14 5.69 -17.71
N THR A 85 5.63 4.59 -18.27
CA THR A 85 4.41 4.54 -19.08
C THR A 85 3.28 5.29 -18.36
N ALA A 86 2.62 6.22 -19.05
CA ALA A 86 1.49 6.94 -18.48
C ALA A 86 0.39 5.95 -18.09
N VAL A 87 0.04 5.88 -16.80
CA VAL A 87 -1.00 5.00 -16.29
C VAL A 87 -2.36 5.68 -16.49
N GLY A 88 -3.32 4.93 -17.03
CA GLY A 88 -4.66 5.44 -17.30
C GLY A 88 -5.40 5.78 -16.00
N VAL A 89 -6.27 6.80 -16.04
CA VAL A 89 -7.13 7.17 -14.89
C VAL A 89 -7.99 5.99 -14.43
N ASP A 90 -8.32 5.09 -15.35
CA ASP A 90 -9.04 3.84 -15.11
C ASP A 90 -8.29 2.88 -14.18
N GLN A 91 -6.95 2.86 -14.27
CA GLN A 91 -6.06 1.96 -13.51
C GLN A 91 -5.62 2.53 -12.16
N VAL A 92 -5.72 3.84 -11.95
CA VAL A 92 -5.30 4.48 -10.71
C VAL A 92 -6.36 4.35 -9.63
N THR A 93 -5.94 3.94 -8.43
CA THR A 93 -6.87 3.75 -7.31
C THR A 93 -6.85 4.88 -6.27
N ARG A 94 -5.86 5.77 -6.39
CA ARG A 94 -5.56 6.85 -5.44
C ARG A 94 -5.37 8.19 -6.17
N PRO A 95 -5.98 9.29 -5.69
CA PRO A 95 -5.81 10.58 -6.34
C PRO A 95 -4.37 11.09 -6.31
N GLU A 96 -3.57 10.70 -5.30
CA GLU A 96 -2.17 11.10 -5.13
C GLU A 96 -1.32 10.71 -6.37
N THR A 97 -1.52 9.51 -6.92
CA THR A 97 -0.85 9.04 -8.14
C THR A 97 -1.15 9.96 -9.33
N MET A 98 -2.40 10.40 -9.49
CA MET A 98 -2.79 11.33 -10.56
C MET A 98 -2.13 12.70 -10.37
N VAL A 99 -2.15 13.22 -9.14
CA VAL A 99 -1.50 14.50 -8.79
C VAL A 99 -0.04 14.49 -9.24
N PHE A 100 0.73 13.46 -8.86
CA PHE A 100 2.14 13.37 -9.24
C PHE A 100 2.35 13.22 -10.75
N GLN A 101 1.51 12.47 -11.45
CA GLN A 101 1.59 12.38 -12.91
C GLN A 101 1.32 13.73 -13.59
N PHE A 102 0.34 14.50 -13.12
CA PHE A 102 0.07 15.82 -13.67
C PHE A 102 1.20 16.80 -13.39
N MET A 103 1.81 16.77 -12.20
CA MET A 103 3.01 17.55 -11.90
C MET A 103 4.16 17.19 -12.85
N ARG A 104 4.43 15.90 -13.09
CA ARG A 104 5.44 15.44 -14.05
C ARG A 104 5.17 15.88 -15.49
N LYS A 105 3.91 15.93 -15.91
CA LYS A 105 3.55 16.45 -17.24
C LYS A 105 3.74 17.96 -17.32
N LEU A 106 3.45 18.69 -16.23
CA LEU A 106 3.61 20.13 -16.16
C LEU A 106 5.07 20.58 -16.22
N THR A 107 6.02 19.78 -15.73
CA THR A 107 7.46 20.13 -15.80
C THR A 107 8.01 20.14 -17.23
N THR A 108 7.38 19.41 -18.16
CA THR A 108 7.77 19.35 -19.57
C THR A 108 6.82 20.11 -20.50
N ALA A 109 5.66 20.54 -20.00
CA ALA A 109 4.67 21.26 -20.79
C ALA A 109 5.14 22.68 -21.16
N ILE A 110 4.92 23.06 -22.42
CA ILE A 110 5.15 24.43 -22.88
C ILE A 110 4.04 25.33 -22.32
N PRO A 111 4.36 26.54 -21.80
CA PRO A 111 3.35 27.50 -21.36
C PRO A 111 2.31 27.78 -22.46
N GLY A 112 1.04 27.64 -22.12
CA GLY A 112 -0.09 27.77 -23.04
C GLY A 112 -1.36 27.09 -22.53
N ASP A 113 -2.36 26.94 -23.41
CA ASP A 113 -3.68 26.41 -23.05
C ASP A 113 -3.63 24.99 -22.48
N GLU A 114 -2.75 24.13 -23.03
CA GLU A 114 -2.55 22.77 -22.53
C GLU A 114 -2.02 22.77 -21.09
N SER A 115 -1.00 23.59 -20.81
CA SER A 115 -0.45 23.73 -19.46
C SER A 115 -1.47 24.27 -18.46
N LEU A 116 -2.38 25.16 -18.90
CA LEU A 116 -3.46 25.70 -18.07
C LEU A 116 -4.53 24.64 -17.78
N ALA A 117 -4.88 23.83 -18.78
CA ALA A 117 -5.79 22.70 -18.62
C ALA A 117 -5.22 21.65 -17.64
N LEU A 118 -3.93 21.32 -17.75
CA LEU A 118 -3.23 20.42 -16.84
C LEU A 118 -3.22 20.95 -15.40
N ARG A 119 -3.00 22.25 -15.19
CA ARG A 119 -3.08 22.88 -13.86
C ARG A 119 -4.48 22.78 -13.26
N LYS A 120 -5.53 23.01 -14.06
CA LYS A 120 -6.93 22.85 -13.59
C LYS A 120 -7.23 21.39 -13.19
N GLN A 121 -6.74 20.43 -13.96
CA GLN A 121 -6.86 19.01 -13.63
C GLN A 121 -6.09 18.67 -12.35
N LEU A 122 -4.85 19.17 -12.20
CA LEU A 122 -4.04 19.00 -10.99
C LEU A 122 -4.79 19.46 -9.73
N GLU A 123 -5.41 20.64 -9.75
CA GLU A 123 -6.16 21.16 -8.61
C GLU A 123 -7.40 20.31 -8.28
N THR A 124 -8.09 19.79 -9.30
CA THR A 124 -9.21 18.87 -9.10
C THR A 124 -8.76 17.60 -8.37
N TRP A 125 -7.59 17.06 -8.73
CA TRP A 125 -7.04 15.88 -8.07
C TRP A 125 -6.48 16.17 -6.67
N ARG A 126 -5.87 17.34 -6.44
CA ARG A 126 -5.46 17.80 -5.10
C ARG A 126 -6.66 17.89 -4.15
N ALA A 127 -7.80 18.39 -4.62
CA ALA A 127 -9.04 18.38 -3.85
C ALA A 127 -9.49 16.95 -3.50
N ALA A 128 -9.40 16.00 -4.44
CA ALA A 128 -9.71 14.60 -4.17
C ALA A 128 -8.75 13.94 -3.16
N VAL A 129 -7.45 14.29 -3.18
CA VAL A 129 -6.47 13.90 -2.15
C VAL A 129 -6.88 14.45 -0.79
N HIS A 130 -7.22 15.74 -0.71
CA HIS A 130 -7.66 16.38 0.52
C HIS A 130 -8.92 15.71 1.09
N ASP A 131 -9.90 15.40 0.23
CA ASP A 131 -11.11 14.65 0.59
C ASP A 131 -10.85 13.17 0.93
N ARG A 132 -9.58 12.71 0.83
CA ARG A 132 -9.15 11.32 1.03
C ARG A 132 -9.97 10.34 0.20
N LYS A 133 -10.37 10.74 -1.01
CA LYS A 133 -11.15 9.87 -1.89
C LYS A 133 -10.31 8.68 -2.34
N ARG A 134 -10.97 7.55 -2.57
CA ARG A 134 -10.35 6.34 -3.10
C ARG A 134 -11.22 5.77 -4.20
N LYS A 135 -10.58 5.28 -5.26
CA LYS A 135 -11.30 4.65 -6.35
C LYS A 135 -11.64 3.21 -5.98
N VAL A 136 -12.88 2.84 -6.23
CA VAL A 136 -13.40 1.47 -6.13
C VAL A 136 -14.26 1.22 -7.35
N GLY A 137 -13.79 0.32 -8.23
CA GLY A 137 -14.39 0.16 -9.56
C GLY A 137 -14.31 1.46 -10.36
N SER A 138 -15.45 1.97 -10.81
CA SER A 138 -15.56 3.24 -11.54
C SER A 138 -15.70 4.47 -10.64
N ASN A 139 -15.91 4.29 -9.33
CA ASN A 139 -16.39 5.37 -8.46
C ASN A 139 -15.30 5.85 -7.50
N TRP A 140 -15.25 7.16 -7.26
CA TRP A 140 -14.44 7.77 -6.21
C TRP A 140 -15.25 7.90 -4.93
N LEU A 141 -14.95 7.04 -3.97
CA LEU A 141 -15.64 6.97 -2.69
C LEU A 141 -14.95 7.85 -1.66
N ALA A 142 -15.72 8.52 -0.82
CA ALA A 142 -15.25 9.33 0.30
C ALA A 142 -15.15 8.48 1.59
N PRO A 143 -14.43 8.94 2.63
CA PRO A 143 -14.31 8.22 3.90
C PRO A 143 -15.64 7.72 4.50
N LYS A 144 -16.69 8.54 4.44
CA LYS A 144 -18.04 8.19 4.93
C LYS A 144 -18.62 6.92 4.27
N ASP A 145 -18.29 6.68 3.00
CA ASP A 145 -18.79 5.52 2.26
C ASP A 145 -18.12 4.22 2.75
N PHE A 146 -16.83 4.29 3.11
CA PHE A 146 -16.11 3.17 3.74
C PHE A 146 -16.65 2.88 5.14
N ILE A 147 -16.87 3.92 5.94
CA ILE A 147 -17.42 3.78 7.30
C ILE A 147 -18.81 3.16 7.27
N SER A 148 -19.70 3.67 6.40
CA SER A 148 -21.07 3.15 6.24
C SER A 148 -21.08 1.68 5.81
N ARG A 149 -20.20 1.31 4.87
CA ARG A 149 -20.07 -0.08 4.39
C ARG A 149 -19.50 -1.01 5.44
N ARG A 150 -18.53 -0.56 6.24
CA ARG A 150 -18.02 -1.31 7.40
C ARG A 150 -19.11 -1.55 8.44
N ALA A 151 -19.90 -0.53 8.77
CA ALA A 151 -21.03 -0.68 9.69
C ALA A 151 -22.07 -1.69 9.16
N ALA A 152 -22.40 -1.63 7.86
CA ALA A 152 -23.27 -2.62 7.23
C ALA A 152 -22.66 -4.03 7.26
N TYR A 153 -21.35 -4.17 7.05
CA TYR A 153 -20.64 -5.46 7.16
C TYR A 153 -20.76 -6.04 8.57
N ASP A 154 -20.54 -5.23 9.61
CA ASP A 154 -20.65 -5.63 11.01
C ASP A 154 -22.07 -6.11 11.35
N GLU A 155 -23.09 -5.38 10.89
CA GLU A 155 -24.49 -5.74 11.07
C GLU A 155 -24.83 -7.06 10.36
N ASN A 156 -24.40 -7.22 9.11
CA ASN A 156 -24.62 -8.47 8.37
C ASN A 156 -23.88 -9.67 8.98
N ASN A 157 -22.73 -9.44 9.62
CA ASN A 157 -22.04 -10.48 10.39
C ASN A 157 -22.80 -10.88 11.66
N LYS A 158 -23.47 -9.95 12.34
CA LYS A 158 -24.36 -10.29 13.47
C LYS A 158 -25.55 -11.11 12.99
N GLU A 159 -26.18 -10.70 11.89
CA GLU A 159 -27.28 -11.45 11.28
C GLU A 159 -26.85 -12.85 10.82
N LEU A 160 -25.64 -13.00 10.28
CA LEU A 160 -25.07 -14.31 9.92
C LEU A 160 -25.00 -15.24 11.14
N GLN A 161 -24.55 -14.74 12.29
CA GLN A 161 -24.54 -15.53 13.52
C GLN A 161 -25.94 -15.99 13.90
N ASP A 162 -26.94 -15.13 13.75
CA ASP A 162 -28.32 -15.48 14.07
C ASP A 162 -28.92 -16.49 13.09
N VAL A 163 -28.53 -16.43 11.80
CA VAL A 163 -28.85 -17.48 10.83
C VAL A 163 -28.24 -18.81 11.27
N ILE A 164 -26.95 -18.85 11.63
CA ILE A 164 -26.26 -20.07 12.02
C ILE A 164 -26.86 -20.69 13.29
N LYS A 165 -27.19 -19.87 14.29
CA LYS A 165 -27.88 -20.34 15.52
C LYS A 165 -29.24 -20.96 15.23
N LYS A 166 -29.94 -20.53 14.18
CA LYS A 166 -31.24 -21.09 13.77
C LYS A 166 -31.11 -22.40 12.99
N ILE A 167 -29.94 -22.69 12.40
CA ILE A 167 -29.69 -23.92 11.68
C ILE A 167 -29.53 -25.07 12.69
N LYS A 168 -30.58 -25.90 12.77
CA LYS A 168 -30.56 -27.14 13.56
C LYS A 168 -30.42 -28.34 12.62
N PRO A 169 -29.71 -29.41 13.04
CA PRO A 169 -29.74 -30.66 12.28
C PRO A 169 -31.17 -31.20 12.24
N ALA A 170 -31.61 -31.67 11.07
CA ALA A 170 -32.97 -32.18 10.88
C ALA A 170 -33.25 -33.43 11.73
N VAL A 171 -32.22 -34.26 11.93
CA VAL A 171 -32.21 -35.44 12.80
C VAL A 171 -30.89 -35.47 13.58
N ALA A 172 -30.89 -35.99 14.80
CA ALA A 172 -29.66 -36.20 15.55
C ALA A 172 -28.67 -37.05 14.73
N GLY A 173 -27.46 -36.53 14.49
CA GLY A 173 -26.42 -37.19 13.69
C GLY A 173 -26.40 -36.83 12.20
N THR A 174 -27.38 -36.08 11.67
CA THR A 174 -27.29 -35.55 10.30
C THR A 174 -26.47 -34.26 10.25
N PRO A 175 -25.68 -34.01 9.18
CA PRO A 175 -25.03 -32.72 8.96
C PRO A 175 -26.03 -31.56 8.96
N ARG A 176 -25.63 -30.40 9.48
CA ARG A 176 -26.41 -29.16 9.40
C ARG A 176 -26.46 -28.69 7.94
N ASP A 177 -27.63 -28.28 7.45
CA ASP A 177 -27.73 -27.57 6.17
C ASP A 177 -27.23 -26.13 6.33
N MET A 178 -25.96 -25.93 6.00
CA MET A 178 -25.29 -24.63 6.11
C MET A 178 -25.52 -23.72 4.90
N GLY A 179 -26.29 -24.16 3.89
CA GLY A 179 -26.53 -23.41 2.65
C GLY A 179 -26.97 -21.95 2.88
N PRO A 180 -27.98 -21.68 3.72
CA PRO A 180 -28.42 -20.31 4.02
C PRO A 180 -27.33 -19.45 4.67
N ALA A 181 -26.51 -20.04 5.55
CA ALA A 181 -25.41 -19.34 6.19
C ALA A 181 -24.32 -18.97 5.16
N TRP A 182 -23.97 -19.88 4.26
CA TRP A 182 -22.99 -19.61 3.19
C TRP A 182 -23.44 -18.51 2.24
N LEU A 183 -24.73 -18.49 1.87
CA LEU A 183 -25.28 -17.41 1.05
C LEU A 183 -25.17 -16.05 1.76
N LYS A 184 -25.55 -15.99 3.04
CA LYS A 184 -25.45 -14.76 3.85
C LYS A 184 -24.00 -14.34 4.00
N MET A 185 -23.09 -15.28 4.24
CA MET A 185 -21.65 -15.02 4.35
C MET A 185 -21.10 -14.38 3.07
N ARG A 186 -21.47 -14.90 1.90
CA ARG A 186 -21.05 -14.34 0.60
C ARG A 186 -21.61 -12.93 0.39
N GLN A 187 -22.87 -12.68 0.77
CA GLN A 187 -23.47 -11.35 0.73
C GLN A 187 -22.73 -10.37 1.65
N THR A 188 -22.38 -10.81 2.86
CA THR A 188 -21.60 -10.01 3.82
C THR A 188 -20.23 -9.66 3.25
N ALA A 189 -19.49 -10.62 2.68
CA ALA A 189 -18.20 -10.38 2.05
C ALA A 189 -18.27 -9.28 0.96
N MET A 190 -19.33 -9.28 0.14
CA MET A 190 -19.54 -8.31 -0.94
C MET A 190 -19.71 -6.86 -0.46
N LEU A 191 -20.01 -6.63 0.82
CA LEU A 191 -20.20 -5.28 1.36
C LEU A 191 -18.88 -4.52 1.54
N TRP A 192 -17.74 -5.21 1.57
CA TRP A 192 -16.46 -4.54 1.73
C TRP A 192 -16.09 -3.77 0.45
N ASN A 193 -15.73 -2.49 0.60
CA ASN A 193 -15.46 -1.62 -0.54
C ASN A 193 -14.16 -2.02 -1.27
N ASP A 194 -13.09 -2.25 -0.53
CA ASP A 194 -11.81 -2.60 -1.10
C ASP A 194 -11.87 -3.95 -1.84
N PRO A 195 -11.53 -4.01 -3.14
CA PRO A 195 -11.64 -5.23 -3.94
C PRO A 195 -10.72 -6.35 -3.45
N VAL A 196 -9.53 -6.02 -2.95
CA VAL A 196 -8.56 -7.01 -2.46
C VAL A 196 -9.14 -7.72 -1.23
N ILE A 197 -9.59 -6.96 -0.23
CA ILE A 197 -10.24 -7.52 0.97
C ILE A 197 -11.54 -8.25 0.62
N ARG A 198 -12.40 -7.65 -0.22
CA ARG A 198 -13.69 -8.27 -0.62
C ARG A 198 -13.48 -9.62 -1.28
N ASN A 199 -12.60 -9.68 -2.29
CA ASN A 199 -12.33 -10.92 -3.02
C ASN A 199 -11.68 -11.97 -2.12
N PHE A 200 -10.83 -11.55 -1.18
CA PHE A 200 -10.26 -12.44 -0.18
C PHE A 200 -11.34 -13.05 0.74
N LEU A 201 -12.25 -12.23 1.27
CA LEU A 201 -13.39 -12.69 2.08
C LEU A 201 -14.32 -13.64 1.29
N MET A 202 -14.55 -13.34 0.01
CA MET A 202 -15.30 -14.23 -0.89
C MET A 202 -14.59 -15.56 -1.10
N ALA A 203 -13.27 -15.56 -1.32
CA ALA A 203 -12.47 -16.77 -1.51
C ALA A 203 -12.49 -17.67 -0.26
N ILE A 204 -12.44 -17.08 0.93
CA ILE A 204 -12.63 -17.80 2.21
C ILE A 204 -14.02 -18.39 2.31
N THR A 205 -15.06 -17.63 1.95
CA THR A 205 -16.44 -18.12 1.98
C THR A 205 -16.61 -19.33 1.05
N ASP A 206 -16.05 -19.24 -0.16
CA ASP A 206 -16.09 -20.34 -1.13
C ASP A 206 -15.31 -21.56 -0.63
N TYR A 207 -14.17 -21.35 0.03
CA TYR A 207 -13.42 -22.41 0.69
C TYR A 207 -14.25 -23.11 1.77
N GLN A 208 -14.85 -22.35 2.70
CA GLN A 208 -15.63 -22.90 3.81
C GLN A 208 -16.89 -23.64 3.37
N SER A 209 -17.49 -23.21 2.25
CA SER A 209 -18.65 -23.88 1.65
C SER A 209 -18.29 -25.15 0.86
N GLY A 210 -17.00 -25.48 0.72
CA GLY A 210 -16.52 -26.62 -0.06
C GLY A 210 -16.40 -26.35 -1.57
N ASN A 211 -16.64 -25.11 -2.01
CA ASN A 211 -16.50 -24.67 -3.40
C ASN A 211 -15.03 -24.38 -3.76
N TYR A 212 -14.16 -25.37 -3.57
CA TYR A 212 -12.70 -25.21 -3.66
C TYR A 212 -12.22 -24.71 -5.03
N GLN A 213 -12.92 -25.06 -6.13
CA GLN A 213 -12.58 -24.57 -7.47
C GLN A 213 -12.77 -23.06 -7.61
N GLN A 214 -13.87 -22.52 -7.07
CA GLN A 214 -14.13 -21.08 -7.08
C GLN A 214 -13.16 -20.34 -6.16
N SER A 215 -12.89 -20.91 -4.97
CA SER A 215 -11.89 -20.39 -4.03
C SER A 215 -10.50 -20.30 -4.68
N TYR A 216 -10.05 -21.38 -5.34
CA TYR A 216 -8.80 -21.41 -6.10
C TYR A 216 -8.75 -20.32 -7.15
N THR A 217 -9.82 -20.15 -7.94
CA THR A 217 -9.87 -19.14 -9.01
C THR A 217 -9.68 -17.74 -8.45
N LEU A 218 -10.35 -17.41 -7.34
CA LEU A 218 -10.22 -16.11 -6.68
C LEU A 218 -8.84 -15.91 -6.05
N PHE A 219 -8.31 -16.90 -5.33
CA PHE A 219 -6.99 -16.78 -4.72
C PHE A 219 -5.87 -16.68 -5.75
N ARG A 220 -5.93 -17.45 -6.84
CA ARG A 220 -4.98 -17.33 -7.95
C ARG A 220 -5.01 -15.95 -8.58
N GLN A 221 -6.20 -15.39 -8.79
CA GLN A 221 -6.32 -14.03 -9.31
C GLN A 221 -5.71 -13.01 -8.34
N LEU A 222 -6.09 -13.07 -7.07
CA LEU A 222 -5.52 -12.21 -6.03
C LEU A 222 -3.99 -12.33 -5.95
N HIS A 223 -3.46 -13.55 -6.02
CA HIS A 223 -2.03 -13.80 -5.95
C HIS A 223 -1.29 -13.25 -7.18
N ALA A 224 -1.88 -13.34 -8.37
CA ALA A 224 -1.32 -12.77 -9.59
C ALA A 224 -1.36 -11.23 -9.59
N ASP A 225 -2.46 -10.64 -9.12
CA ASP A 225 -2.68 -9.19 -9.10
C ASP A 225 -1.87 -8.52 -7.97
N GLU A 226 -1.68 -9.20 -6.84
CA GLU A 226 -1.10 -8.66 -5.60
C GLU A 226 -0.08 -9.65 -4.98
N PRO A 227 1.05 -9.94 -5.64
CA PRO A 227 2.01 -10.98 -5.23
C PRO A 227 2.73 -10.69 -3.91
N ALA A 228 2.67 -9.46 -3.39
CA ALA A 228 3.26 -9.09 -2.11
C ALA A 228 2.50 -9.66 -0.89
N PHE A 229 1.28 -10.15 -1.07
CA PHE A 229 0.44 -10.65 0.03
C PHE A 229 0.58 -12.16 0.20
N ALA A 230 1.31 -12.56 1.24
CA ALA A 230 1.58 -13.97 1.53
C ALA A 230 0.30 -14.83 1.69
N ALA A 231 -0.78 -14.24 2.19
CA ALA A 231 -2.06 -14.91 2.37
C ALA A 231 -2.71 -15.39 1.06
N PHE A 232 -2.39 -14.79 -0.09
CA PHE A 232 -2.96 -15.20 -1.36
C PHE A 232 -2.30 -16.47 -1.90
N ALA A 233 -0.97 -16.55 -1.80
CA ALA A 233 -0.22 -17.79 -2.04
C ALA A 233 -0.67 -18.91 -1.06
N GLN A 234 -0.91 -18.56 0.22
CA GLN A 234 -1.48 -19.50 1.20
C GLN A 234 -2.84 -20.04 0.73
N GLY A 235 -3.77 -19.16 0.34
CA GLY A 235 -5.11 -19.54 -0.10
C GLY A 235 -5.12 -20.36 -1.38
N GLU A 236 -4.28 -20.02 -2.35
CA GLU A 236 -4.13 -20.80 -3.58
C GLU A 236 -3.64 -22.22 -3.29
N ALA A 237 -2.56 -22.35 -2.50
CA ALA A 237 -2.01 -23.65 -2.12
C ALA A 237 -3.00 -24.50 -1.30
N VAL A 238 -3.73 -23.87 -0.37
CA VAL A 238 -4.77 -24.52 0.44
C VAL A 238 -5.89 -25.05 -0.45
N ALA A 239 -6.43 -24.23 -1.35
CA ALA A 239 -7.52 -24.64 -2.24
C ALA A 239 -7.09 -25.77 -3.20
N LEU A 240 -5.87 -25.71 -3.75
CA LEU A 240 -5.31 -26.77 -4.59
C LEU A 240 -5.13 -28.10 -3.82
N CYS A 241 -4.71 -28.04 -2.55
CA CYS A 241 -4.62 -29.23 -1.70
C CYS A 241 -5.98 -29.90 -1.46
N GLU A 242 -7.07 -29.12 -1.32
CA GLU A 242 -8.42 -29.66 -1.18
C GLU A 242 -8.98 -30.21 -2.49
N LEU A 243 -8.57 -29.65 -3.63
CA LEU A 243 -8.86 -30.20 -4.96
C LEU A 243 -8.07 -31.48 -5.27
N GLY A 244 -7.11 -31.86 -4.42
CA GLY A 244 -6.25 -33.03 -4.62
C GLY A 244 -5.11 -32.81 -5.61
N ASP A 245 -4.85 -31.58 -6.03
CA ASP A 245 -3.78 -31.23 -6.98
C ASP A 245 -2.50 -30.85 -6.25
N GLY A 246 -1.91 -31.84 -5.56
CA GLY A 246 -0.77 -31.65 -4.67
C GLY A 246 0.47 -31.08 -5.38
N LEU A 247 0.74 -31.51 -6.62
CA LEU A 247 1.89 -31.02 -7.38
C LEU A 247 1.77 -29.53 -7.69
N LYS A 248 0.59 -29.06 -8.16
CA LYS A 248 0.38 -27.63 -8.42
C LYS A 248 0.39 -26.79 -7.15
N ALA A 249 -0.03 -27.36 -6.01
CA ALA A 249 0.01 -26.67 -4.72
C ALA A 249 1.43 -26.36 -4.23
N LEU A 250 2.46 -27.05 -4.74
CA LEU A 250 3.85 -26.86 -4.30
C LEU A 250 4.37 -25.46 -4.58
N THR A 251 4.13 -24.90 -5.76
CA THR A 251 4.62 -23.55 -6.12
C THR A 251 4.13 -22.47 -5.15
N PRO A 252 2.81 -22.25 -4.98
CA PRO A 252 2.32 -21.24 -4.04
C PRO A 252 2.67 -21.58 -2.57
N ALA A 253 2.78 -22.85 -2.19
CA ALA A 253 3.24 -23.22 -0.85
C ALA A 253 4.72 -22.86 -0.59
N MET A 254 5.58 -23.07 -1.59
CA MET A 254 6.99 -22.69 -1.53
C MET A 254 7.17 -21.16 -1.48
N GLU A 255 6.31 -20.41 -2.17
CA GLU A 255 6.30 -18.94 -2.10
C GLU A 255 5.82 -18.46 -0.73
N PHE A 256 4.74 -19.05 -0.22
CA PHE A 256 4.22 -18.72 1.12
C PHE A 256 5.26 -18.90 2.23
N ILE A 257 6.00 -20.02 2.27
CA ILE A 257 7.06 -20.24 3.28
C ILE A 257 8.28 -19.32 3.10
N LYS A 258 8.54 -18.83 1.88
CA LYS A 258 9.59 -17.82 1.64
C LYS A 258 9.16 -16.44 2.17
N MET A 259 7.90 -16.08 1.98
CA MET A 259 7.34 -14.82 2.48
C MET A 259 7.08 -14.83 3.99
N ARG A 260 6.75 -16.00 4.57
CA ARG A 260 6.46 -16.18 5.99
C ARG A 260 7.30 -17.34 6.59
N PRO A 261 8.64 -17.21 6.59
CA PRO A 261 9.55 -18.26 7.04
C PRO A 261 9.49 -18.50 8.56
N ASP A 262 8.85 -17.60 9.30
CA ASP A 262 8.62 -17.66 10.73
C ASP A 262 7.26 -18.27 11.09
N ALA A 263 6.34 -18.46 10.13
CA ALA A 263 5.02 -19.04 10.37
C ALA A 263 5.06 -20.58 10.30
N PRO A 264 4.78 -21.31 11.41
CA PRO A 264 4.67 -22.76 11.39
C PRO A 264 3.67 -23.30 10.36
N GLU A 265 2.58 -22.56 10.13
CA GLU A 265 1.54 -22.89 9.16
C GLU A 265 2.07 -22.96 7.73
N ALA A 266 3.11 -22.19 7.39
CA ALA A 266 3.70 -22.22 6.06
C ALA A 266 4.47 -23.52 5.79
N LEU A 267 5.24 -24.00 6.77
CA LEU A 267 5.90 -25.30 6.69
C LEU A 267 4.89 -26.46 6.70
N ALA A 268 3.85 -26.35 7.53
CA ALA A 268 2.79 -27.35 7.58
C ALA A 268 2.07 -27.47 6.22
N LEU A 269 1.76 -26.33 5.58
CA LEU A 269 1.13 -26.31 4.26
C LEU A 269 2.03 -26.90 3.17
N LEU A 270 3.33 -26.57 3.16
CA LEU A 270 4.29 -27.16 2.22
C LEU A 270 4.35 -28.69 2.37
N ARG A 271 4.45 -29.19 3.61
CA ARG A 271 4.47 -30.64 3.88
C ARG A 271 3.15 -31.32 3.48
N ARG A 272 2.02 -30.66 3.70
CA ARG A 272 0.70 -31.12 3.25
C ARG A 272 0.64 -31.25 1.73
N ALA A 273 1.14 -30.26 0.99
CA ALA A 273 1.19 -30.29 -0.48
C ALA A 273 2.10 -31.41 -1.00
N ILE A 274 3.28 -31.61 -0.38
CA ILE A 274 4.18 -32.74 -0.66
C ILE A 274 3.47 -34.07 -0.45
N GLN A 275 2.78 -34.25 0.69
CA GLN A 275 2.03 -35.47 0.99
C GLN A 275 0.88 -35.74 0.02
N LYS A 276 0.25 -34.69 -0.49
CA LYS A 276 -0.85 -34.77 -1.47
C LYS A 276 -0.35 -34.99 -2.90
N THR A 277 0.94 -34.84 -3.18
CA THR A 277 1.52 -35.08 -4.49
C THR A 277 1.59 -36.58 -4.77
N SER A 278 1.23 -37.00 -5.99
CA SER A 278 1.23 -38.42 -6.34
C SER A 278 2.66 -38.99 -6.30
N GLY A 279 2.81 -40.24 -5.83
CA GLY A 279 4.11 -40.93 -5.85
C GLY A 279 4.73 -41.05 -7.24
N ALA A 280 3.90 -41.07 -8.30
CA ALA A 280 4.36 -41.06 -9.69
C ALA A 280 5.12 -39.76 -10.05
N GLU A 281 4.86 -38.67 -9.34
CA GLU A 281 5.42 -37.34 -9.56
C GLU A 281 6.62 -37.06 -8.63
N ALA A 282 7.07 -38.03 -7.82
CA ALA A 282 8.16 -37.84 -6.86
C ALA A 282 9.52 -37.49 -7.50
N LYS A 283 9.67 -37.73 -8.82
CA LYS A 283 10.86 -37.33 -9.60
C LYS A 283 10.72 -35.95 -10.25
N ASN A 284 9.57 -35.29 -10.12
CA ASN A 284 9.36 -33.95 -10.65
C ASN A 284 10.34 -32.96 -9.97
N PRO A 285 11.06 -32.11 -10.73
CA PRO A 285 11.98 -31.12 -10.15
C PRO A 285 11.33 -30.24 -9.07
N LEU A 286 10.06 -29.87 -9.24
CA LEU A 286 9.32 -29.07 -8.26
C LEU A 286 9.10 -29.82 -6.95
N PHE A 287 8.79 -31.12 -7.02
CA PHE A 287 8.66 -31.97 -5.83
C PHE A 287 9.98 -32.08 -5.07
N LEU A 288 11.08 -32.30 -5.80
CA LEU A 288 12.41 -32.39 -5.21
C LEU A 288 12.81 -31.06 -4.54
N ALA A 289 12.56 -29.92 -5.20
CA ALA A 289 12.83 -28.60 -4.66
C ALA A 289 11.97 -28.29 -3.42
N ALA A 290 10.69 -28.68 -3.43
CA ALA A 290 9.80 -28.53 -2.27
C ALA A 290 10.26 -29.38 -1.09
N LYS A 291 10.69 -30.62 -1.34
CA LYS A 291 11.21 -31.52 -0.32
C LYS A 291 12.49 -30.97 0.31
N GLU A 292 13.46 -30.58 -0.51
CA GLU A 292 14.71 -29.95 -0.06
C GLU A 292 14.42 -28.69 0.75
N LEU A 293 13.50 -27.85 0.28
CA LEU A 293 13.08 -26.66 1.02
C LEU A 293 12.46 -27.05 2.37
N SER A 294 11.59 -28.06 2.43
CA SER A 294 10.96 -28.50 3.67
C SER A 294 11.93 -29.10 4.70
N GLU A 295 13.05 -29.67 4.24
CA GLU A 295 14.13 -30.22 5.07
C GLU A 295 15.05 -29.12 5.63
N LYS A 296 15.18 -27.98 4.92
CA LYS A 296 15.91 -26.80 5.42
C LYS A 296 15.26 -26.18 6.65
N TYR A 297 13.96 -26.39 6.82
CA TYR A 297 13.23 -25.97 8.02
C TYR A 297 13.10 -27.19 8.92
N GLY A 298 13.46 -27.03 10.20
CA GLY A 298 13.47 -28.13 11.16
C GLY A 298 12.08 -28.75 11.45
N GLU A 299 11.93 -29.32 12.63
CA GLU A 299 10.64 -29.89 13.03
C GLU A 299 9.59 -28.79 13.26
N LEU A 300 8.32 -29.12 12.97
CA LEU A 300 7.21 -28.26 13.32
C LEU A 300 7.10 -28.19 14.86
N PRO A 301 6.87 -27.01 15.46
CA PRO A 301 6.58 -26.92 16.87
C PRO A 301 5.39 -27.83 17.24
N ALA A 302 5.49 -28.55 18.36
CA ALA A 302 4.45 -29.48 18.82
C ALA A 302 3.08 -28.81 19.03
N SER A 303 3.06 -27.49 19.27
CA SER A 303 1.85 -26.67 19.42
C SER A 303 1.16 -26.31 18.10
N THR A 304 1.75 -26.65 16.95
CA THR A 304 1.13 -26.45 15.63
C THR A 304 0.03 -27.48 15.44
N SER A 305 -1.08 -27.30 16.16
CA SER A 305 -2.22 -28.19 16.09
C SER A 305 -2.83 -28.12 14.69
N THR A 306 -2.74 -29.24 13.97
CA THR A 306 -3.45 -29.47 12.71
C THR A 306 -4.96 -29.69 12.92
N GLN A 307 -5.46 -29.61 14.16
CA GLN A 307 -6.87 -29.86 14.47
C GLN A 307 -7.79 -28.66 14.22
N ASN A 308 -7.25 -27.47 13.94
CA ASN A 308 -8.09 -26.34 13.53
C ASN A 308 -8.69 -26.64 12.15
N LYS A 309 -10.02 -26.73 12.08
CA LYS A 309 -10.76 -26.95 10.82
C LYS A 309 -10.54 -25.86 9.78
N MET A 310 -10.03 -24.70 10.18
CA MET A 310 -9.76 -23.57 9.31
C MET A 310 -8.28 -23.18 9.33
N PRO A 311 -7.71 -22.83 8.16
CA PRO A 311 -6.40 -22.19 8.11
C PRO A 311 -6.39 -20.91 8.95
N ASN A 312 -5.31 -20.69 9.70
CA ASN A 312 -5.01 -19.38 10.23
C ASN A 312 -4.56 -18.48 9.06
N TRP A 313 -5.47 -17.64 8.56
CA TRP A 313 -5.20 -16.82 7.40
C TRP A 313 -4.23 -15.68 7.74
N LEU A 314 -3.07 -15.66 7.09
CA LEU A 314 -1.98 -14.73 7.42
C LEU A 314 -2.06 -13.43 6.63
N MET A 315 -3.22 -12.78 6.63
CA MET A 315 -3.37 -11.45 6.03
C MET A 315 -2.58 -10.40 6.83
N PRO A 316 -2.07 -9.34 6.16
CA PRO A 316 -1.35 -8.26 6.82
C PRO A 316 -2.17 -7.59 7.94
N GLY A 317 -1.54 -7.38 9.10
CA GLY A 317 -2.20 -6.81 10.28
C GLY A 317 -2.94 -7.84 11.14
N LYS A 318 -3.63 -7.37 12.18
CA LYS A 318 -4.26 -8.25 13.18
C LYS A 318 -5.72 -8.51 12.85
N TRP A 319 -5.97 -9.54 12.05
CA TRP A 319 -7.31 -10.01 11.73
C TRP A 319 -7.96 -10.68 12.94
N THR A 320 -9.24 -10.42 13.15
CA THR A 320 -10.01 -11.09 14.21
C THR A 320 -10.92 -12.15 13.60
N PHE A 321 -10.64 -13.40 13.95
CA PHE A 321 -11.45 -14.55 13.57
C PHE A 321 -12.35 -14.90 14.74
N LYS A 322 -13.66 -14.98 14.50
CA LYS A 322 -14.61 -15.55 15.44
C LYS A 322 -15.23 -16.77 14.76
N ASP A 323 -15.46 -17.82 15.55
CA ASP A 323 -16.12 -19.02 15.07
C ASP A 323 -17.43 -18.66 14.37
N GLU A 324 -17.70 -19.35 13.25
CA GLU A 324 -18.96 -19.23 12.51
C GLU A 324 -19.25 -17.82 11.93
N THR A 325 -18.23 -16.97 11.72
CA THR A 325 -18.39 -15.67 11.02
C THR A 325 -17.27 -15.40 10.03
N LEU A 326 -17.46 -14.39 9.18
CA LEU A 326 -16.32 -13.85 8.43
C LEU A 326 -15.41 -13.07 9.37
N PRO A 327 -14.09 -13.10 9.13
CA PRO A 327 -13.17 -12.30 9.93
C PRO A 327 -13.44 -10.81 9.76
N MET A 328 -13.13 -10.04 10.80
CA MET A 328 -13.16 -8.58 10.69
C MET A 328 -11.83 -8.08 10.14
N PRO A 329 -11.80 -7.43 8.96
CA PRO A 329 -10.61 -6.76 8.48
C PRO A 329 -10.21 -5.63 9.45
N PRO A 330 -8.92 -5.48 9.79
CA PRO A 330 -8.47 -4.42 10.69
C PRO A 330 -8.45 -3.02 10.04
N VAL A 331 -8.56 -2.97 8.71
CA VAL A 331 -8.39 -1.79 7.87
C VAL A 331 -9.44 -1.83 6.75
N ASP A 332 -9.85 -0.68 6.22
CA ASP A 332 -10.82 -0.61 5.12
C ASP A 332 -10.23 -0.97 3.78
N ARG A 333 -8.94 -0.70 3.62
CA ARG A 333 -8.23 -0.80 2.36
C ARG A 333 -6.76 -1.12 2.61
N TYR A 334 -6.17 -1.92 1.73
CA TYR A 334 -4.72 -2.04 1.66
C TYR A 334 -4.16 -1.15 0.56
N THR A 335 -2.93 -0.71 0.77
CA THR A 335 -2.13 -0.01 -0.23
C THR A 335 -0.73 -0.56 -0.19
N VAL A 336 -0.17 -0.82 -1.36
CA VAL A 336 1.25 -1.16 -1.50
C VAL A 336 2.01 0.12 -1.83
N ARG A 337 2.95 0.48 -0.97
CA ARG A 337 3.94 1.52 -1.23
C ARG A 337 5.25 0.86 -1.59
N GLN A 338 6.07 1.55 -2.36
CA GLN A 338 7.37 1.05 -2.75
C GLN A 338 8.47 2.11 -2.55
N ALA A 339 9.69 1.64 -2.34
CA ALA A 339 10.86 2.49 -2.19
C ALA A 339 12.13 1.78 -2.68
N VAL A 340 13.17 2.57 -2.94
CA VAL A 340 14.51 2.03 -3.21
C VAL A 340 15.27 1.94 -1.90
N ALA A 341 15.75 0.75 -1.59
CA ALA A 341 16.66 0.51 -0.48
C ALA A 341 18.09 0.31 -0.97
N VAL A 342 19.06 0.66 -0.14
CA VAL A 342 20.50 0.41 -0.37
C VAL A 342 21.09 -0.38 0.78
N ALA A 343 21.97 -1.34 0.48
CA ALA A 343 22.67 -2.09 1.52
C ALA A 343 23.71 -1.21 2.24
N VAL A 344 23.58 -1.10 3.56
CA VAL A 344 24.52 -0.32 4.39
C VAL A 344 25.37 -1.18 5.33
N THR A 345 24.96 -2.42 5.58
CA THR A 345 25.80 -3.45 6.23
C THR A 345 25.56 -4.78 5.54
N GLY A 346 26.23 -5.83 6.02
CA GLY A 346 26.01 -7.18 5.53
C GLY A 346 24.58 -7.69 5.69
N ASP A 347 23.77 -7.12 6.57
CA ASP A 347 22.41 -7.62 6.89
C ASP A 347 21.33 -6.52 6.93
N THR A 348 21.73 -5.26 6.73
CA THR A 348 20.88 -4.09 6.92
C THR A 348 20.79 -3.27 5.65
N LEU A 349 19.56 -2.94 5.27
CA LEU A 349 19.21 -2.02 4.20
C LEU A 349 18.75 -0.68 4.79
N LEU A 350 19.00 0.42 4.08
CA LEU A 350 18.50 1.76 4.39
C LEU A 350 17.49 2.18 3.32
N VAL A 351 16.34 2.70 3.74
CA VAL A 351 15.20 3.01 2.87
C VAL A 351 14.45 4.26 3.35
N ASP A 352 13.66 4.87 2.46
CA ASP A 352 12.71 5.94 2.79
C ASP A 352 11.72 5.54 3.90
N SER A 353 11.62 6.34 4.96
CA SER A 353 10.65 6.08 6.03
C SER A 353 9.21 6.37 5.62
N ALA A 354 8.97 7.29 4.68
CA ALA A 354 7.62 7.68 4.24
C ALA A 354 6.88 6.52 3.55
N ALA A 355 7.62 5.66 2.85
CA ALA A 355 7.08 4.44 2.23
C ALA A 355 6.65 3.40 3.27
N LEU A 356 7.23 3.41 4.48
CA LEU A 356 6.97 2.43 5.53
C LEU A 356 5.92 2.87 6.56
N VAL A 357 5.38 4.08 6.43
CA VAL A 357 4.36 4.59 7.35
C VAL A 357 3.15 3.66 7.36
N ASP A 358 2.77 3.24 8.56
CA ASP A 358 1.67 2.29 8.84
C ASP A 358 1.81 0.93 8.15
N ALA A 359 3.02 0.57 7.72
CA ALA A 359 3.29 -0.72 7.09
C ALA A 359 3.04 -1.86 8.10
N THR A 360 2.15 -2.76 7.72
CA THR A 360 1.83 -3.98 8.48
C THR A 360 2.71 -5.15 8.05
N GLU A 361 3.15 -5.14 6.81
CA GLU A 361 4.15 -6.07 6.26
C GLU A 361 5.14 -5.29 5.38
N ILE A 362 6.40 -5.72 5.41
CA ILE A 362 7.48 -5.14 4.60
C ILE A 362 8.19 -6.29 3.92
N MET A 363 8.32 -6.18 2.60
CA MET A 363 8.98 -7.16 1.76
C MET A 363 10.09 -6.51 0.95
N VAL A 364 11.13 -7.26 0.63
CA VAL A 364 12.25 -6.84 -0.22
C VAL A 364 12.29 -7.76 -1.42
N ARG A 365 12.32 -7.17 -2.62
CA ARG A 365 12.57 -7.91 -3.86
C ARG A 365 14.08 -8.07 -4.04
N ILE A 366 14.56 -9.30 -3.82
CA ILE A 366 15.98 -9.66 -3.93
C ILE A 366 16.38 -9.84 -5.40
N ASP A 367 15.50 -10.46 -6.18
CA ASP A 367 15.69 -10.66 -7.61
C ASP A 367 14.33 -10.66 -8.34
N LYS A 368 14.30 -11.04 -9.63
CA LYS A 368 13.06 -11.03 -10.42
C LYS A 368 11.93 -11.90 -9.85
N ASN A 369 12.27 -12.98 -9.14
CA ASN A 369 11.34 -14.02 -8.69
C ASN A 369 11.33 -14.19 -7.16
N THR A 370 12.20 -13.48 -6.44
CA THR A 370 12.36 -13.66 -5.00
C THR A 370 11.95 -12.40 -4.24
N VAL A 371 10.85 -12.50 -3.50
CA VAL A 371 10.36 -11.49 -2.55
C VAL A 371 10.37 -12.10 -1.15
N VAL A 372 10.99 -11.41 -0.19
CA VAL A 372 11.24 -11.93 1.16
C VAL A 372 10.91 -10.90 2.23
N PRO A 373 10.52 -11.31 3.44
CA PRO A 373 10.14 -10.37 4.47
C PRO A 373 11.34 -9.61 5.03
N ALA A 374 11.11 -8.36 5.40
CA ALA A 374 12.05 -7.51 6.10
C ALA A 374 11.44 -6.94 7.38
N VAL A 375 12.30 -6.58 8.32
CA VAL A 375 11.90 -6.11 9.65
C VAL A 375 12.55 -4.78 9.93
N VAL A 376 11.76 -3.79 10.35
CA VAL A 376 12.25 -2.49 10.81
C VAL A 376 13.17 -2.67 12.01
N ARG A 377 14.39 -2.18 11.89
CA ARG A 377 15.35 -2.10 13.00
C ARG A 377 15.01 -0.88 13.84
N LYS A 378 14.60 -1.11 15.09
CA LYS A 378 14.34 -0.03 16.03
C LYS A 378 15.64 0.68 16.40
N LEU A 379 15.65 2.00 16.26
CA LEU A 379 16.73 2.85 16.71
C LEU A 379 16.42 3.35 18.13
N SER A 380 17.43 3.40 19.00
CA SER A 380 17.29 4.03 20.32
C SER A 380 17.14 5.54 20.13
N THR A 381 15.94 6.07 20.37
CA THR A 381 15.60 7.49 20.18
C THR A 381 16.12 8.41 21.28
N THR A 382 16.91 7.92 22.24
CA THR A 382 17.40 8.66 23.41
C THR A 382 18.52 9.68 23.12
N THR A 383 18.72 10.07 21.86
CA THR A 383 19.84 10.93 21.50
C THR A 383 19.52 12.42 21.58
N LYS A 384 20.39 13.19 22.25
CA LYS A 384 20.42 14.67 22.27
C LYS A 384 20.79 15.32 20.92
N THR A 385 20.90 14.54 19.85
CA THR A 385 21.56 14.92 18.58
C THR A 385 20.52 15.12 17.47
N GLY A 386 19.75 16.20 17.55
CA GLY A 386 18.90 16.68 16.44
C GLY A 386 17.78 15.74 15.96
N PRO A 387 16.98 16.18 14.98
CA PRO A 387 16.00 15.34 14.32
C PRO A 387 16.70 14.28 13.45
N MET A 388 16.21 13.04 13.51
CA MET A 388 16.68 11.96 12.64
C MET A 388 16.19 12.22 11.21
N PRO A 389 16.98 11.89 10.17
CA PRO A 389 16.51 12.02 8.80
C PRO A 389 15.34 11.07 8.54
N ALA A 390 14.54 11.37 7.51
CA ALA A 390 13.38 10.58 7.08
C ALA A 390 13.78 9.28 6.37
N LEU A 391 14.62 8.48 7.02
CA LEU A 391 15.08 7.17 6.56
C LEU A 391 14.84 6.12 7.65
N THR A 392 14.85 4.85 7.28
CA THR A 392 14.65 3.72 8.18
C THR A 392 15.57 2.57 7.80
N LEU A 393 16.06 1.85 8.82
CA LEU A 393 16.88 0.66 8.63
C LEU A 393 16.00 -0.59 8.66
N LEU A 394 16.21 -1.47 7.69
CA LEU A 394 15.55 -2.77 7.58
C LEU A 394 16.58 -3.88 7.73
N THR A 395 16.22 -4.96 8.41
CA THR A 395 16.97 -6.22 8.37
C THR A 395 16.22 -7.23 7.51
N VAL A 396 16.94 -8.04 6.74
CA VAL A 396 16.34 -9.05 5.86
C VAL A 396 16.80 -10.45 6.30
N PRO A 397 16.03 -11.14 7.16
CA PRO A 397 16.46 -12.40 7.75
C PRO A 397 16.80 -13.47 6.69
N GLY A 398 17.99 -14.06 6.81
CA GLY A 398 18.45 -15.12 5.93
C GLY A 398 19.15 -14.63 4.65
N TYR A 399 19.39 -13.32 4.52
CA TYR A 399 20.16 -12.74 3.43
C TYR A 399 21.36 -11.96 3.94
N VAL A 400 22.42 -11.93 3.14
CA VAL A 400 23.56 -11.04 3.29
C VAL A 400 23.76 -10.19 2.03
N PHE A 401 24.19 -8.96 2.22
CA PHE A 401 24.35 -7.95 1.17
C PHE A 401 25.79 -7.46 1.09
N ALA A 402 26.22 -7.02 -0.09
CA ALA A 402 27.47 -6.30 -0.26
C ALA A 402 27.26 -4.81 0.06
N PRO A 403 27.76 -4.28 1.20
CA PRO A 403 27.48 -2.92 1.62
C PRO A 403 27.94 -1.88 0.59
N ALA A 404 27.24 -0.76 0.54
CA ALA A 404 27.61 0.42 -0.24
C ALA A 404 28.17 1.54 0.65
N THR A 405 28.62 1.27 1.88
CA THR A 405 29.07 2.34 2.80
C THR A 405 30.52 2.74 2.61
N ARG A 406 30.80 4.04 2.77
CA ARG A 406 32.15 4.63 2.78
C ARG A 406 32.38 5.48 4.04
N ASP A 407 33.63 5.60 4.45
CA ASP A 407 34.04 6.39 5.62
C ASP A 407 34.33 7.87 5.30
N GLU A 408 34.73 8.24 4.07
CA GLU A 408 35.24 9.57 3.73
C GLU A 408 34.62 10.20 2.47
N PHE A 409 34.41 11.53 2.48
CA PHE A 409 33.80 12.30 1.38
C PHE A 409 34.77 12.83 0.32
N ALA A 410 36.04 13.05 0.68
CA ALA A 410 37.01 13.73 -0.19
C ALA A 410 37.23 12.98 -1.51
N GLU A 411 37.04 11.67 -1.49
CA GLU A 411 37.22 10.79 -2.65
C GLU A 411 36.02 10.80 -3.63
N LEU A 412 34.95 11.55 -3.32
CA LEU A 412 33.72 11.61 -4.13
C LEU A 412 33.65 12.83 -5.07
N ASN A 413 34.57 13.80 -4.95
CA ASN A 413 34.52 15.00 -5.79
C ASN A 413 34.79 14.66 -7.26
N ASP A 414 33.98 15.22 -8.16
CA ASP A 414 34.02 15.02 -9.61
C ASP A 414 33.84 13.55 -10.05
N LYS A 415 33.20 12.73 -9.19
CA LYS A 415 32.85 11.35 -9.52
C LYS A 415 31.46 11.28 -10.14
N ASP A 416 31.33 10.39 -11.11
CA ASP A 416 30.04 10.01 -11.66
C ASP A 416 29.21 9.29 -10.59
N ALA A 417 28.00 9.78 -10.40
CA ALA A 417 27.01 9.22 -9.50
C ALA A 417 25.76 8.78 -10.24
N THR A 418 25.10 7.79 -9.67
CA THR A 418 23.81 7.27 -10.09
C THR A 418 22.79 7.49 -8.99
N ILE A 419 21.73 8.22 -9.30
CA ILE A 419 20.56 8.38 -8.44
C ILE A 419 19.55 7.30 -8.81
N SER A 420 19.25 6.40 -7.88
CA SER A 420 18.29 5.31 -8.09
C SER A 420 16.96 5.65 -7.45
N SER A 421 15.97 6.03 -8.25
CA SER A 421 14.67 6.56 -7.80
C SER A 421 13.51 5.64 -8.20
N LEU A 422 12.41 5.70 -7.44
CA LEU A 422 11.21 4.91 -7.68
C LEU A 422 9.98 5.70 -7.20
N GLY A 423 8.88 5.63 -7.95
CA GLY A 423 7.61 6.23 -7.54
C GLY A 423 7.06 5.55 -6.28
N ILE A 424 6.57 6.31 -5.29
CA ILE A 424 6.16 5.77 -3.99
C ILE A 424 4.97 4.79 -4.08
N PHE A 425 4.15 4.87 -5.14
CA PHE A 425 3.04 3.96 -5.39
C PHE A 425 3.32 3.05 -6.58
N GLU A 426 2.87 1.80 -6.49
CA GLU A 426 3.07 0.81 -7.56
C GLU A 426 2.38 1.21 -8.87
N GLU A 427 1.27 1.95 -8.80
CA GLU A 427 0.58 2.50 -9.97
C GLU A 427 1.40 3.57 -10.71
N MET A 428 2.58 3.95 -10.19
CA MET A 428 3.55 4.81 -10.87
C MET A 428 4.67 4.01 -11.57
N GLY A 429 4.62 2.68 -11.49
CA GLY A 429 5.58 1.73 -12.06
C GLY A 429 6.61 1.22 -11.05
N SER A 430 6.95 -0.07 -11.13
CA SER A 430 7.84 -0.77 -10.19
C SER A 430 9.28 -0.98 -10.72
N ARG A 431 9.72 -0.09 -11.63
CA ARG A 431 11.07 -0.09 -12.21
C ARG A 431 11.88 1.07 -11.62
N ILE A 432 13.06 0.75 -11.09
CA ILE A 432 14.00 1.75 -10.61
C ILE A 432 14.46 2.61 -11.80
N ARG A 433 14.26 3.91 -11.70
CA ARG A 433 14.78 4.92 -12.63
C ARG A 433 16.18 5.33 -12.18
N GLN A 434 17.15 5.19 -13.07
CA GLN A 434 18.53 5.61 -12.81
C GLN A 434 18.82 6.92 -13.55
N THR A 435 19.38 7.89 -12.84
CA THR A 435 19.83 9.16 -13.42
C THR A 435 21.31 9.34 -13.12
N SER A 436 22.10 9.61 -14.14
CA SER A 436 23.52 9.95 -13.98
C SER A 436 23.67 11.42 -13.60
N ASP A 437 24.63 11.70 -12.72
CA ASP A 437 24.99 13.04 -12.28
C ASP A 437 26.49 13.07 -11.92
N THR A 438 27.07 14.26 -11.76
CA THR A 438 28.45 14.42 -11.26
C THR A 438 28.41 15.05 -9.88
N LEU A 439 29.02 14.40 -8.89
CA LEU A 439 29.04 14.92 -7.53
C LEU A 439 30.04 16.07 -7.40
N GLN A 440 29.58 17.18 -6.83
CA GLN A 440 30.47 18.25 -6.40
C GLN A 440 30.54 18.24 -4.87
N VAL A 441 31.73 18.16 -4.31
CA VAL A 441 31.94 18.19 -2.86
C VAL A 441 32.59 19.51 -2.49
N ALA A 442 31.86 20.33 -1.74
CA ALA A 442 32.36 21.59 -1.18
C ALA A 442 32.06 21.62 0.32
N ASP A 443 33.04 21.97 1.15
CA ASP A 443 32.89 22.08 2.61
C ASP A 443 32.27 20.85 3.29
N SER A 444 32.66 19.65 2.84
CA SER A 444 32.10 18.36 3.31
C SER A 444 30.60 18.18 3.03
N GLN A 445 30.03 18.98 2.14
CA GLN A 445 28.67 18.83 1.63
C GLN A 445 28.71 18.37 0.19
N VAL A 446 27.99 17.29 -0.09
CA VAL A 446 27.75 16.82 -1.46
C VAL A 446 26.71 17.75 -2.08
N LYS A 447 26.92 18.18 -3.32
CA LYS A 447 25.93 18.84 -4.16
C LYS A 447 25.62 17.93 -5.33
N VAL A 448 24.34 17.82 -5.63
CA VAL A 448 23.78 16.95 -6.66
C VAL A 448 22.89 17.83 -7.53
N SER A 449 23.10 17.79 -8.84
CA SER A 449 22.31 18.54 -9.82
C SER A 449 21.09 17.74 -10.31
N GLY A 450 21.15 16.42 -10.19
CA GLY A 450 20.07 15.49 -10.48
C GLY A 450 18.87 15.74 -9.59
N LYS A 451 17.68 15.51 -10.16
CA LYS A 451 16.39 15.81 -9.54
C LYS A 451 15.54 14.56 -9.42
N LEU A 452 14.73 14.52 -8.37
CA LEU A 452 13.63 13.58 -8.29
C LEU A 452 12.41 14.12 -9.04
N LEU A 453 11.64 13.22 -9.60
CA LEU A 453 10.34 13.53 -10.16
C LEU A 453 9.28 13.54 -9.05
N PRO A 454 8.20 14.34 -9.18
CA PRO A 454 7.07 14.30 -8.26
C PRO A 454 6.58 12.87 -8.00
N GLY A 455 6.35 12.55 -6.72
CA GLY A 455 5.96 11.23 -6.23
C GLY A 455 7.07 10.19 -6.16
N GLU A 456 8.33 10.51 -6.46
CA GLU A 456 9.46 9.63 -6.15
C GLU A 456 9.80 9.70 -4.66
N GLY A 457 9.98 8.53 -4.04
CA GLY A 457 10.47 8.43 -2.66
C GLY A 457 11.95 8.80 -2.55
N ALA A 458 12.49 8.73 -1.33
CA ALA A 458 13.91 8.98 -1.11
C ALA A 458 14.77 8.00 -1.92
N ALA A 459 15.73 8.53 -2.67
CA ALA A 459 16.54 7.83 -3.64
C ALA A 459 18.03 7.80 -3.19
N PRO A 460 18.67 6.62 -3.09
CA PRO A 460 20.10 6.56 -2.83
C PRO A 460 20.90 7.12 -4.01
N ILE A 461 21.97 7.82 -3.67
CA ILE A 461 22.97 8.35 -4.60
C ILE A 461 24.23 7.50 -4.46
N LEU A 462 24.61 6.79 -5.52
CA LEU A 462 25.78 5.89 -5.55
C LEU A 462 26.85 6.43 -6.49
N ALA A 463 28.08 6.64 -6.01
CA ALA A 463 29.25 6.93 -6.82
C ALA A 463 30.26 5.78 -6.69
N GLU A 464 30.66 5.17 -7.81
CA GLU A 464 31.54 3.98 -7.81
C GLU A 464 31.05 2.87 -6.86
N ASP A 465 29.75 2.58 -6.87
CA ASP A 465 29.07 1.64 -5.97
C ASP A 465 29.11 1.99 -4.46
N GLN A 466 29.54 3.19 -4.11
CA GLN A 466 29.56 3.73 -2.76
C GLN A 466 28.46 4.78 -2.55
N LEU A 467 27.81 4.75 -1.39
CA LEU A 467 26.74 5.64 -0.99
C LEU A 467 27.29 7.02 -0.67
N ALA A 468 26.84 8.02 -1.41
CA ALA A 468 27.18 9.43 -1.21
C ALA A 468 26.11 10.19 -0.41
N GLY A 469 24.87 9.70 -0.40
CA GLY A 469 23.74 10.32 0.29
C GLY A 469 22.40 9.82 -0.23
N PHE A 470 21.32 10.49 0.18
CA PHE A 470 19.98 10.29 -0.37
C PHE A 470 19.39 11.62 -0.84
N LEU A 471 18.69 11.61 -1.96
CA LEU A 471 17.82 12.73 -2.38
C LEU A 471 16.38 12.39 -1.96
N ALA A 472 15.62 13.34 -1.41
CA ALA A 472 14.25 13.11 -0.93
C ALA A 472 13.37 14.35 -1.13
N GLY A 473 12.10 14.30 -0.70
CA GLY A 473 11.24 15.48 -0.59
C GLY A 473 10.25 15.72 -1.74
N LYS A 474 10.03 14.73 -2.62
CA LYS A 474 9.08 14.81 -3.74
C LYS A 474 7.74 14.11 -3.51
N THR A 475 7.42 13.69 -2.29
CA THR A 475 6.25 12.85 -1.98
C THR A 475 5.04 13.61 -1.41
N ASP A 476 5.04 14.94 -1.41
CA ASP A 476 3.93 15.75 -0.92
C ASP A 476 2.96 16.14 -2.06
N PRO A 477 1.74 15.56 -2.14
CA PRO A 477 0.79 15.88 -3.19
C PRO A 477 0.21 17.31 -3.08
N ALA A 478 0.30 17.96 -1.91
CA ALA A 478 -0.19 19.32 -1.71
C ALA A 478 0.86 20.38 -2.06
N ALA A 479 2.14 20.03 -2.05
CA ALA A 479 3.23 20.92 -2.44
C ALA A 479 3.33 21.04 -3.97
N ASP A 480 3.86 22.17 -4.45
CA ASP A 480 4.18 22.32 -5.86
C ASP A 480 5.35 21.41 -6.25
N ASP A 481 5.23 20.77 -7.41
CA ASP A 481 6.20 19.79 -7.91
C ASP A 481 6.52 18.66 -6.92
N GLY A 482 5.56 18.30 -6.04
CA GLY A 482 5.73 17.25 -5.04
C GLY A 482 6.55 17.66 -3.80
N GLY A 483 7.04 18.91 -3.76
CA GLY A 483 7.96 19.41 -2.75
C GLY A 483 9.35 19.74 -3.32
N THR A 484 10.26 20.17 -2.44
CA THR A 484 11.64 20.52 -2.82
C THR A 484 12.55 19.31 -2.66
N ASP A 485 13.47 19.12 -3.61
CA ASP A 485 14.56 18.15 -3.44
C ASP A 485 15.40 18.51 -2.21
N GLN A 486 15.57 17.56 -1.30
CA GLN A 486 16.36 17.69 -0.09
C GLN A 486 17.42 16.59 -0.03
N LEU A 487 18.68 17.00 0.06
CA LEU A 487 19.78 16.07 0.24
C LEU A 487 19.88 15.68 1.72
N ILE A 488 19.85 14.37 1.97
CA ILE A 488 20.20 13.76 3.25
C ILE A 488 21.69 13.36 3.19
N PRO A 489 22.57 14.04 3.92
CA PRO A 489 24.01 13.85 3.80
C PRO A 489 24.46 12.54 4.46
N LEU A 490 25.52 11.93 3.91
CA LEU A 490 26.10 10.68 4.44
C LEU A 490 26.51 10.78 5.92
N ALA A 491 26.87 11.96 6.43
CA ALA A 491 27.18 12.15 7.86
C ALA A 491 25.99 11.79 8.77
N GLN A 492 24.76 12.19 8.40
CA GLN A 492 23.56 11.82 9.14
C GLN A 492 23.27 10.32 9.02
N ILE A 493 23.46 9.75 7.83
CA ILE A 493 23.30 8.31 7.58
C ILE A 493 24.27 7.48 8.44
N ASN A 494 25.56 7.85 8.45
CA ASN A 494 26.59 7.19 9.25
C ASN A 494 26.28 7.28 10.75
N GLN A 495 25.71 8.39 11.21
CA GLN A 495 25.21 8.49 12.58
C GLN A 495 24.08 7.48 12.85
N MET A 496 23.11 7.32 11.94
CA MET A 496 22.05 6.30 12.08
C MET A 496 22.63 4.88 12.16
N ILE A 497 23.57 4.55 11.27
CA ILE A 497 24.20 3.22 11.22
C ILE A 497 24.95 2.93 12.53
N ARG A 498 25.71 3.91 13.05
CA ARG A 498 26.42 3.80 14.34
C ARG A 498 25.45 3.61 15.51
N LEU A 499 24.32 4.31 15.53
CA LEU A 499 23.29 4.14 16.57
C LEU A 499 22.65 2.76 16.50
N ALA A 500 22.38 2.28 15.28
CA ALA A 500 21.85 0.93 15.06
C ALA A 500 22.81 -0.15 15.54
N ALA A 501 24.12 0.01 15.31
CA ALA A 501 25.14 -0.93 15.76
C ALA A 501 25.23 -1.05 17.29
N LYS A 502 24.88 0.02 18.03
CA LYS A 502 24.87 0.01 19.51
C LYS A 502 23.64 -0.67 20.10
N THR A 503 22.52 -0.66 19.39
CA THR A 503 21.34 -1.42 19.79
C THR A 503 21.58 -2.90 19.45
N SER A 504 21.72 -3.74 20.48
CA SER A 504 21.72 -5.18 20.27
C SER A 504 20.43 -5.55 19.55
N SER A 505 20.57 -6.28 18.44
CA SER A 505 19.44 -6.86 17.73
C SER A 505 18.79 -7.85 18.69
N GLY A 506 17.73 -7.40 19.38
CA GLY A 506 16.89 -8.25 20.19
C GLY A 506 16.44 -9.41 19.30
N SER A 507 17.04 -10.58 19.52
CA SER A 507 16.68 -11.83 18.86
C SER A 507 15.23 -12.09 19.20
N GLY A 508 14.31 -11.67 18.33
CA GLY A 508 12.91 -12.05 18.36
C GLY A 508 12.83 -13.56 18.30
N SER A 509 12.69 -14.16 19.49
CA SER A 509 12.63 -15.57 19.75
C SER A 509 11.25 -16.09 19.39
N THR A 510 11.17 -16.78 18.25
CA THR A 510 10.32 -17.96 17.94
C THR A 510 10.39 -18.13 16.42
N LYS A 511 11.55 -18.52 15.90
CA LYS A 511 11.71 -18.80 14.47
C LYS A 511 11.81 -20.30 14.29
N LEU A 512 11.13 -20.84 13.27
CA LEU A 512 11.49 -22.14 12.72
C LEU A 512 13.01 -22.13 12.46
N LYS A 513 13.74 -23.07 13.05
CA LYS A 513 15.18 -23.17 12.84
C LYS A 513 15.43 -23.52 11.38
N ARG A 514 16.22 -22.70 10.69
CA ARG A 514 16.70 -22.97 9.32
C ARG A 514 18.11 -23.55 9.41
N THR A 515 18.37 -24.64 8.70
CA THR A 515 19.67 -25.33 8.71
C THR A 515 20.68 -24.78 7.70
N GLY A 516 20.33 -23.73 6.94
CA GLY A 516 21.21 -23.05 5.98
C GLY A 516 21.76 -21.72 6.49
N GLY A 517 22.98 -21.39 6.08
CA GLY A 517 23.54 -20.04 6.24
C GLY A 517 22.78 -19.00 5.41
N PRO A 518 23.00 -17.69 5.65
CA PRO A 518 22.36 -16.64 4.88
C PRO A 518 22.79 -16.69 3.41
N GLN A 519 21.89 -16.32 2.50
CA GLN A 519 22.14 -16.27 1.06
C GLN A 519 22.64 -14.88 0.65
N THR A 520 23.61 -14.82 -0.26
CA THR A 520 24.06 -13.54 -0.81
C THR A 520 23.03 -12.99 -1.77
N ALA A 521 22.59 -11.74 -1.54
CA ALA A 521 21.78 -10.98 -2.46
C ALA A 521 22.69 -10.16 -3.39
N GLU A 522 22.55 -10.36 -4.70
CA GLU A 522 23.30 -9.61 -5.71
C GLU A 522 22.69 -8.21 -5.91
N GLY A 523 23.55 -7.22 -6.14
CA GLY A 523 23.15 -5.84 -6.38
C GLY A 523 23.40 -4.91 -5.18
N LYS A 524 23.21 -3.61 -5.44
CA LYS A 524 23.41 -2.53 -4.47
C LYS A 524 22.11 -1.86 -4.04
N THR A 525 21.13 -1.86 -4.93
CA THR A 525 19.80 -1.28 -4.72
C THR A 525 18.73 -2.34 -4.85
N PHE A 526 17.71 -2.26 -4.00
CA PHE A 526 16.64 -3.24 -3.90
C PHE A 526 15.30 -2.52 -3.85
N ILE A 527 14.24 -3.14 -4.37
CA ILE A 527 12.89 -2.61 -4.20
C ILE A 527 12.32 -3.14 -2.89
N VAL A 528 11.83 -2.22 -2.07
CA VAL A 528 11.05 -2.52 -0.87
C VAL A 528 9.59 -2.31 -1.21
N TYR A 529 8.76 -3.28 -0.85
CA TYR A 529 7.30 -3.14 -0.83
C TYR A 529 6.83 -3.05 0.62
N ALA A 530 5.95 -2.11 0.90
CA ALA A 530 5.35 -1.89 2.19
C ALA A 530 3.83 -1.97 2.06
N VAL A 531 3.23 -2.98 2.68
CA VAL A 531 1.79 -3.16 2.70
C VAL A 531 1.24 -2.39 3.89
N SER A 532 0.66 -1.22 3.60
CA SER A 532 0.04 -0.35 4.61
C SER A 532 -1.48 -0.48 4.56
N GLY A 533 -2.09 -0.48 5.73
CA GLY A 533 -3.55 -0.45 5.85
C GLY A 533 -4.08 0.97 6.03
N GLU A 534 -5.13 1.32 5.30
CA GLU A 534 -5.87 2.57 5.49
C GLU A 534 -7.16 2.30 6.28
N LYS A 535 -7.36 3.08 7.34
CA LYS A 535 -8.61 3.11 8.10
C LYS A 535 -9.23 4.50 8.01
N PHE A 536 -10.53 4.53 7.72
CA PHE A 536 -11.35 5.73 7.68
C PHE A 536 -12.14 5.84 8.98
N GLU A 537 -12.14 7.04 9.55
CA GLU A 537 -12.81 7.39 10.79
C GLU A 537 -13.51 8.73 10.58
N ASP A 538 -14.65 8.95 11.24
CA ASP A 538 -15.34 10.23 11.23
C ASP A 538 -14.43 11.25 11.93
N LYS A 539 -14.05 12.30 11.19
CA LYS A 539 -13.21 13.39 11.70
C LYS A 539 -14.06 14.46 12.37
#